data_AF-A0A0P1GKJ2-F1
#
_entry.id   AF-A0A0P1GKJ2-F1
#
_cell.length_a   1.000
_cell.length_b   1.000
_cell.length_c   1.000
_cell.angle_alpha   90.00
_cell.angle_beta   90.00
_cell.angle_gamma   90.00
#
_symmetry.space_group_name_H-M   'P 1'
#
loop_
_entity.id
_entity.type
_entity.pdbx_description
1 polymer ?
#
loop_
_entity_poly.entity_id
_entity_poly.type
_entity_poly.pdbx_seq_one_letter_code
_entity_poly.pdbx_strand_id
1 'polypeptide(L)'
;MTERKDDIGLDAFFAAARDDVPLPSGDLMARIQAEALAEMPVAGARAAPGFWAQLRDALGGWKGAAGLAAACACGVWIGISPPEGLSDYWQGAEAGLGALGLDPVSGYDLALFEG
;
A
#
# COMPACT_ATOMS: atom_id res chain seq x y z
N MET A 1 24.32 -39.60 -3.99
CA MET A 1 24.26 -39.89 -2.55
C MET A 1 25.43 -39.20 -1.90
N THR A 2 25.24 -37.95 -1.46
CA THR A 2 26.24 -37.20 -0.69
C THR A 2 26.26 -37.77 0.72
N GLU A 3 27.44 -38.23 1.16
CA GLU A 3 27.65 -38.80 2.49
C GLU A 3 27.36 -37.74 3.55
N ARG A 4 26.24 -37.92 4.25
CA ARG A 4 25.82 -37.18 5.44
C ARG A 4 26.62 -37.71 6.63
N LYS A 5 27.91 -37.39 6.71
CA LYS A 5 28.80 -37.89 7.76
C LYS A 5 29.01 -36.90 8.92
N ASP A 6 28.39 -35.72 8.88
CA ASP A 6 28.83 -34.58 9.69
C ASP A 6 27.89 -34.15 10.84
N ASP A 7 26.69 -34.73 10.99
CA ASP A 7 25.73 -34.28 12.03
C ASP A 7 25.81 -35.02 13.38
N ILE A 8 26.39 -36.22 13.45
CA ILE A 8 26.21 -37.12 14.62
C ILE A 8 27.11 -36.76 15.83
N GLY A 9 28.10 -35.90 15.65
CA GLY A 9 29.03 -35.52 16.73
C GLY A 9 28.92 -34.07 17.22
N LEU A 10 28.34 -33.18 16.42
CA LEU A 10 28.39 -31.73 16.67
C LEU A 10 27.54 -31.33 17.89
N ASP A 11 26.43 -32.03 18.11
CA ASP A 11 25.57 -31.82 19.28
C ASP A 11 26.29 -32.07 20.61
N ALA A 12 27.19 -33.06 20.65
CA ALA A 12 27.99 -33.33 21.85
C ALA A 12 29.02 -32.22 22.10
N PHE A 13 29.64 -31.69 21.04
CA PHE A 13 30.56 -30.54 21.15
C PHE A 13 29.82 -29.25 21.56
N PHE A 14 28.61 -29.02 21.04
CA PHE A 14 27.78 -27.87 21.44
C PHE A 14 27.26 -28.01 22.88
N ALA A 15 26.95 -29.22 23.34
CA ALA A 15 26.59 -29.47 24.73
C ALA A 15 27.76 -29.14 25.68
N ALA A 16 28.97 -29.62 25.37
CA ALA A 16 30.17 -29.31 26.15
C ALA A 16 30.48 -27.80 26.15
N ALA A 17 30.31 -27.10 25.02
CA ALA A 17 30.53 -25.67 24.91
C ALA A 17 29.50 -24.81 25.69
N ARG A 18 28.31 -25.34 25.98
CA ARG A 18 27.32 -24.66 26.83
C ARG A 18 27.61 -24.82 28.32
N ASP A 19 28.31 -25.88 28.71
CA ASP A 19 28.68 -26.11 30.11
C ASP A 19 29.90 -25.27 30.51
N ASP A 20 30.81 -25.01 29.57
CA ASP A 20 31.98 -24.14 29.76
C ASP A 20 31.84 -22.85 28.96
N VAL A 21 30.99 -21.93 29.45
CA VAL A 21 30.82 -20.62 28.83
C VAL A 21 31.91 -19.67 29.33
N PRO A 22 32.93 -19.33 28.51
CA PRO A 22 33.89 -18.32 28.90
C PRO A 22 33.20 -16.97 29.02
N LEU A 23 33.36 -16.30 30.17
CA LEU A 23 32.89 -14.93 30.31
C LEU A 23 33.68 -14.01 29.37
N PRO A 24 33.01 -13.15 28.58
CA PRO A 24 33.69 -12.14 27.78
C PRO A 24 34.47 -11.19 28.68
N SER A 25 35.62 -10.69 28.19
CA SER A 25 36.41 -9.72 28.94
C SER A 25 35.63 -8.42 29.14
N GLY A 26 35.88 -7.74 30.28
CA GLY A 26 35.24 -6.45 30.55
C GLY A 26 35.53 -5.38 29.49
N ASP A 27 36.73 -5.42 28.91
CA ASP A 27 37.12 -4.52 27.81
C ASP A 27 36.28 -4.75 26.54
N LEU A 28 36.08 -6.03 26.17
CA LEU A 28 35.21 -6.37 25.04
C LEU A 28 33.78 -5.89 25.26
N MET A 29 33.24 -6.10 26.46
CA MET A 29 31.89 -5.64 26.81
C MET A 29 31.77 -4.11 26.76
N ALA A 30 32.78 -3.37 27.22
CA ALA A 30 32.79 -1.92 27.17
C ALA A 30 32.80 -1.39 25.72
N ARG A 31 33.55 -2.04 24.83
CA ARG A 31 33.61 -1.68 23.40
C ARG A 31 32.28 -1.97 22.69
N ILE A 32 31.69 -3.15 22.92
CA ILE A 32 30.37 -3.50 22.38
C ILE A 32 29.31 -2.49 22.84
N GLN A 33 29.33 -2.11 24.12
CA GLN A 33 28.36 -1.14 24.64
C GLN A 33 28.54 0.24 24.01
N ALA A 34 29.79 0.71 23.83
CA ALA A 34 30.06 1.98 23.18
C ALA A 34 29.59 1.99 21.71
N GLU A 35 29.81 0.89 20.99
CA GLU A 35 29.37 0.74 19.60
C GLU A 35 27.84 0.63 19.49
N ALA A 36 27.21 -0.14 20.37
CA ALA A 36 25.76 -0.24 20.45
C ALA A 36 25.12 1.12 20.70
N LEU A 37 25.68 1.93 21.62
CA LEU A 37 25.21 3.30 21.88
C LEU A 37 25.41 4.23 20.68
N ALA A 38 26.49 4.07 19.92
CA ALA A 38 26.74 4.85 18.71
C ALA A 38 25.76 4.50 17.58
N GLU A 39 25.36 3.23 17.47
CA GLU A 39 24.44 2.72 16.45
C GLU A 39 22.97 2.83 16.89
N MET A 40 22.68 3.25 18.13
CA MET A 40 21.29 3.45 18.54
C MET A 40 20.65 4.46 17.59
N PRO A 41 19.53 4.10 16.94
CA PRO A 41 18.84 5.01 16.05
C PRO A 41 18.39 6.20 16.88
N VAL A 42 19.03 7.35 16.65
CA VAL A 42 18.53 8.62 17.16
C VAL A 42 17.11 8.73 16.60
N ALA A 43 16.12 8.92 17.46
CA ALA A 43 14.75 9.17 17.05
C ALA A 43 14.73 10.49 16.25
N GLY A 44 15.04 10.40 14.96
CA GLY A 44 14.92 11.49 14.03
C GLY A 44 13.46 11.90 14.03
N ALA A 45 13.20 13.21 14.11
CA ALA A 45 11.85 13.73 13.98
C ALA A 45 11.25 13.15 12.70
N ARG A 46 10.30 12.22 12.85
CA ARG A 46 9.61 11.62 11.71
C ARG A 46 8.79 12.74 11.12
N ALA A 47 9.26 13.30 10.00
CA ALA A 47 8.50 14.30 9.28
C ALA A 47 7.11 13.73 9.01
N ALA A 48 6.08 14.50 9.39
CA ALA A 48 4.72 14.10 9.12
C ALA A 48 4.60 13.83 7.61
N PRO A 49 4.08 12.67 7.19
CA PRO A 49 3.93 12.38 5.78
C PRO A 49 3.08 13.49 5.15
N GLY A 50 3.54 14.03 4.02
CA GLY A 50 2.77 15.04 3.29
C GLY A 50 1.40 14.47 2.87
N PHE A 51 0.43 15.35 2.63
CA PHE A 51 -0.93 14.98 2.24
C PHE A 51 -0.99 13.91 1.13
N TRP A 52 -0.17 14.05 0.08
CA TRP A 52 -0.09 13.10 -1.03
C TRP A 52 0.45 11.72 -0.61
N ALA A 53 1.40 11.67 0.31
CA ALA A 53 1.92 10.41 0.84
C ALA A 53 0.85 9.70 1.68
N GLN A 54 0.10 10.46 2.48
CA GLN A 54 -0.99 9.94 3.29
C GLN A 54 -2.17 9.47 2.44
N LEU A 55 -2.52 10.19 1.38
CA LEU A 55 -3.55 9.76 0.41
C LEU A 55 -3.12 8.49 -0.33
N ARG A 56 -1.87 8.40 -0.77
CA ARG A 56 -1.32 7.19 -1.40
C ARG A 56 -1.36 6.01 -0.45
N ASP A 57 -0.99 6.18 0.82
CA ASP A 57 -1.04 5.11 1.81
C ASP A 57 -2.50 4.73 2.15
N ALA A 58 -3.42 5.69 2.28
CA ALA A 58 -4.84 5.44 2.50
C ALA A 58 -5.50 4.67 1.35
N LEU A 59 -5.09 4.92 0.11
CA LEU A 59 -5.55 4.19 -1.06
C LEU A 59 -4.96 2.77 -1.15
N GLY A 60 -3.97 2.40 -0.31
CA GLY A 60 -3.30 1.09 -0.37
C GLY A 60 -2.05 1.08 -1.26
N GLY A 61 -1.44 2.25 -1.46
CA GLY A 61 -0.22 2.43 -2.23
C GLY A 61 -0.44 2.24 -3.73
N TRP A 62 0.53 1.58 -4.37
CA TRP A 62 0.52 1.36 -5.82
C TRP A 62 -0.61 0.43 -6.28
N LYS A 63 -1.01 -0.52 -5.42
CA LYS A 63 -2.14 -1.43 -5.69
C LYS A 63 -3.47 -0.67 -5.71
N GLY A 64 -3.62 0.27 -4.78
CA GLY A 64 -4.72 1.22 -4.74
C GLY A 64 -4.85 2.06 -6.00
N ALA A 65 -3.75 2.70 -6.38
CA ALA A 65 -3.69 3.52 -7.59
C ALA A 65 -4.05 2.73 -8.86
N ALA A 66 -3.59 1.47 -8.96
CA ALA A 66 -3.96 0.59 -10.07
C ALA A 66 -5.46 0.27 -10.10
N GLY A 67 -6.07 0.02 -8.93
CA GLY A 67 -7.51 -0.18 -8.81
C GLY A 67 -8.32 1.06 -9.19
N LEU A 68 -7.89 2.24 -8.73
CA LEU A 68 -8.52 3.51 -9.10
C LEU A 68 -8.44 3.78 -10.61
N ALA A 69 -7.27 3.55 -11.21
CA ALA A 69 -7.08 3.68 -12.66
C ALA A 69 -7.97 2.71 -13.44
N ALA A 70 -8.07 1.45 -12.99
CA ALA A 70 -8.98 0.46 -13.58
C ALA A 70 -10.45 0.89 -13.44
N ALA A 71 -10.87 1.41 -12.29
CA ALA A 71 -12.21 1.92 -12.08
C ALA A 71 -12.54 3.11 -13.01
N CYS A 72 -11.59 4.05 -13.20
CA CYS A 72 -11.73 5.13 -14.17
C CYS A 72 -11.88 4.61 -15.60
N ALA A 73 -11.04 3.64 -16.01
CA ALA A 73 -11.13 3.02 -17.33
C ALA A 73 -12.46 2.30 -17.54
N CYS A 74 -12.95 1.55 -16.53
CA CYS A 74 -14.25 0.92 -16.55
C CYS A 74 -15.39 1.95 -16.65
N GLY A 75 -15.31 3.07 -15.92
CA GLY A 75 -16.30 4.15 -16.02
C GLY A 75 -16.36 4.76 -17.41
N VAL A 76 -15.21 5.03 -18.03
CA VAL A 76 -15.15 5.51 -19.43
C VAL A 76 -15.72 4.47 -20.39
N TRP A 77 -15.37 3.20 -20.23
CA TRP A 77 -15.87 2.11 -21.07
C TRP A 77 -17.40 1.99 -20.99
N ILE A 78 -17.96 1.98 -19.78
CA ILE A 78 -19.42 1.88 -19.55
C ILE A 78 -20.13 3.12 -20.09
N GLY A 79 -19.54 4.31 -19.98
CA GLY A 79 -20.11 5.54 -20.51
C GLY A 79 -20.19 5.56 -22.05
N ILE A 80 -19.19 4.99 -22.73
CA ILE A 80 -19.17 4.89 -24.20
C ILE A 80 -20.10 3.78 -24.69
N SER A 81 -20.13 2.64 -24.00
CA SER A 81 -20.92 1.46 -24.37
C SER A 81 -21.75 0.97 -23.18
N PRO A 82 -22.97 1.50 -23.01
CA PRO A 82 -23.86 1.08 -21.93
C PRO A 82 -24.27 -0.38 -22.12
N PRO A 83 -24.16 -1.25 -21.09
CA PRO A 83 -24.57 -2.64 -21.20
C PRO A 83 -26.09 -2.80 -21.26
N GLU A 84 -26.57 -3.78 -22.03
CA GLU A 84 -27.98 -4.12 -22.15
C GLU A 84 -28.51 -4.60 -20.79
N GLY A 85 -29.41 -3.82 -20.17
CA GLY A 85 -29.92 -4.01 -18.81
C GLY A 85 -29.54 -2.92 -17.81
N LEU A 86 -28.59 -2.01 -18.15
CA LEU A 86 -28.30 -0.84 -17.29
C LEU A 86 -29.56 0.03 -17.11
N SER A 87 -30.36 0.19 -18.17
CA SER A 87 -31.62 0.94 -18.20
C SER A 87 -32.69 0.40 -17.25
N ASP A 88 -32.70 -0.90 -16.99
CA ASP A 88 -33.73 -1.55 -16.15
C ASP A 88 -33.52 -1.23 -14.66
N TYR A 89 -32.27 -1.00 -14.26
CA TYR A 89 -31.90 -0.62 -12.89
C TYR A 89 -31.75 0.89 -12.73
N TRP A 90 -31.44 1.60 -13.82
CA TRP A 90 -31.26 3.05 -13.85
C TRP A 90 -32.49 3.73 -14.47
N GLN A 91 -33.56 3.89 -13.68
CA GLN A 91 -34.80 4.59 -14.09
C GLN A 91 -34.56 6.07 -14.48
N GLY A 92 -33.39 6.62 -14.16
CA GLY A 92 -32.97 7.96 -14.58
C GLY A 92 -32.58 8.08 -16.06
N ALA A 93 -32.45 6.96 -16.81
CA ALA A 93 -32.23 7.01 -18.25
C ALA A 93 -33.53 7.26 -19.03
N GLU A 94 -34.69 6.86 -18.48
CA GLU A 94 -36.01 7.21 -19.02
C GLU A 94 -36.40 8.67 -18.73
N ALA A 95 -35.86 9.25 -17.66
CA ALA A 95 -35.70 10.71 -17.55
C ALA A 95 -34.61 11.18 -18.52
N GLY A 96 -34.77 10.84 -19.79
CA GLY A 96 -33.84 11.18 -20.83
C GLY A 96 -33.61 12.68 -20.81
N LEU A 97 -32.34 13.08 -20.79
CA LEU A 97 -31.93 14.38 -21.30
C LEU A 97 -32.55 14.65 -22.71
N GLY A 98 -32.87 13.58 -23.46
CA GLY A 98 -33.67 13.66 -24.69
C GLY A 98 -35.21 13.75 -24.51
N ALA A 99 -35.79 13.27 -23.41
CA ALA A 99 -37.23 13.32 -23.15
C ALA A 99 -37.71 14.68 -22.62
N LEU A 100 -36.81 15.42 -21.95
CA LEU A 100 -37.06 16.80 -21.48
C LEU A 100 -36.77 17.86 -22.56
N GLY A 101 -36.30 17.49 -23.75
CA GLY A 101 -35.91 18.46 -24.80
C GLY A 101 -34.76 19.40 -24.39
N LEU A 102 -34.13 19.13 -23.26
CA LEU A 102 -33.02 19.90 -22.73
C LEU A 102 -31.73 19.27 -23.26
N ASP A 103 -31.29 19.76 -24.40
CA ASP A 103 -29.92 19.54 -24.85
C ASP A 103 -28.95 20.04 -23.74
N PRO A 104 -28.00 19.21 -23.28
CA PRO A 104 -27.12 19.57 -22.17
C PRO A 104 -26.33 20.87 -22.41
N VAL A 105 -25.97 21.19 -23.66
CA VAL A 105 -25.29 22.45 -23.98
C VAL A 105 -26.23 23.63 -23.73
N SER A 106 -27.47 23.53 -24.21
CA SER A 106 -28.51 24.55 -24.03
C SER A 106 -28.91 24.74 -22.55
N GLY A 107 -28.84 23.68 -21.74
CA GLY A 107 -29.09 23.73 -20.30
C GLY A 107 -28.02 24.50 -19.52
N TYR A 108 -26.75 24.41 -19.94
CA TYR A 108 -25.66 25.20 -19.34
C TYR A 108 -25.78 26.69 -19.66
N ASP A 109 -26.16 27.04 -20.90
CA ASP A 109 -26.38 28.44 -21.29
C ASP A 109 -27.55 29.06 -20.51
N LEU A 110 -28.64 28.32 -20.32
CA LEU A 110 -29.79 28.79 -19.55
C LEU A 110 -29.41 29.10 -18.08
N ALA A 111 -28.62 28.22 -17.45
CA ALA A 111 -28.14 28.40 -16.08
C ALA A 111 -27.15 29.59 -15.94
N LEU A 112 -26.44 29.95 -17.02
CA LEU A 112 -25.56 31.12 -17.06
C LEU A 112 -26.32 32.44 -17.22
N PHE A 113 -27.49 32.42 -17.86
CA PHE A 113 -28.36 33.60 -18.02
C PHE A 113 -29.30 33.85 -16.84
N GLU A 114 -29.55 32.84 -16.00
CA GLU A 114 -30.46 32.90 -14.84
C GLU A 114 -29.74 33.24 -13.50
N GLY A 115 -28.46 33.62 -13.57
CA GLY A 115 -27.64 34.10 -12.44
C GLY A 115 -27.50 35.61 -12.35
#